data_AF-A0A831RDG6-F1
#
_entry.id   AF-A0A831RDG6-F1
#
_cell.length_a   1.000
_cell.length_b   1.000
_cell.length_c   1.000
_cell.angle_alpha   90.00
_cell.angle_beta   90.00
_cell.angle_gamma   90.00
#
_symmetry.space_group_name_H-M   'P 1'
#
loop_
_entity.id
_entity.type
_entity.pdbx_description
1 polymer ?
#
loop_
_entity_poly.entity_id
_entity_poly.type
_entity_poly.pdbx_seq_one_letter_code
_entity_poly.pdbx_strand_id
1 'polypeptide(L)'
;MDFPVIPCNLCGSQDNLQRQAMKAMLQTWEQRHPGRLETIFRALQNVSPSQLADRQLFNFTGLEQKRLDGEPISVSDTPLDWREP
;
A
#
# COMPACT_ATOMS: atom_id res chain seq x y z
N MET A 1 19.08 -12.68 21.14
CA MET A 1 17.79 -12.24 20.60
C MET A 1 17.33 -13.32 19.64
N ASP A 2 16.71 -14.38 20.16
CA ASP A 2 16.13 -15.43 19.33
C ASP A 2 14.74 -15.00 18.94
N PHE A 3 14.56 -14.58 17.69
CA PHE A 3 13.24 -14.46 17.10
C PHE A 3 12.77 -15.89 16.81
N PRO A 4 11.74 -16.42 17.47
CA PRO A 4 11.20 -17.72 17.09
C PRO A 4 10.65 -17.55 15.67
N VAL A 5 11.39 -18.04 14.69
CA VAL A 5 10.88 -18.24 13.34
C VAL A 5 9.78 -19.28 13.51
N ILE A 6 8.53 -18.82 13.56
CA ILE A 6 7.36 -19.69 13.70
C ILE A 6 7.43 -20.68 12.53
N PRO A 7 7.58 -21.99 12.79
CA PRO A 7 7.79 -22.96 11.73
C PRO A 7 6.57 -22.98 10.81
N CYS A 8 6.83 -22.76 9.51
CA CYS A 8 5.83 -22.56 8.46
C CYS A 8 4.91 -23.79 8.24
N ASN A 9 5.21 -24.90 8.92
CA ASN A 9 4.43 -26.13 9.02
C ASN A 9 3.08 -25.91 9.75
N LEU A 10 2.92 -24.82 10.51
CA LEU A 10 1.65 -24.42 11.14
C LEU A 10 0.75 -23.55 10.25
N CYS A 11 1.23 -23.13 9.07
CA CYS A 11 0.51 -22.26 8.13
C CYS A 11 -0.17 -23.06 7.00
N GLY A 12 0.04 -24.38 6.92
CA GLY A 12 -0.57 -25.23 5.89
C GLY A 12 -2.01 -25.68 6.20
N SER A 13 -2.48 -25.51 7.44
CA SER A 13 -3.72 -26.09 7.95
C SER A 13 -4.68 -25.08 8.60
N GLN A 14 -4.46 -23.78 8.41
CA GLN A 14 -5.32 -22.73 9.00
C GLN A 14 -6.29 -22.18 7.96
N ASP A 15 -7.54 -21.96 8.34
CA ASP A 15 -8.61 -21.53 7.42
C ASP A 15 -8.44 -20.10 6.86
N ASN A 16 -7.51 -19.31 7.42
CA ASN A 16 -7.26 -17.91 7.04
C ASN A 16 -5.89 -17.71 6.38
N LEU A 17 -5.69 -18.35 5.23
CA LEU A 17 -4.44 -18.34 4.45
C LEU A 17 -4.22 -17.02 3.73
N GLN A 18 -4.17 -15.91 4.46
CA GLN A 18 -3.97 -14.57 3.92
C GLN A 18 -2.68 -14.47 3.09
N ARG A 19 -1.63 -15.23 3.44
CA ARG A 19 -0.42 -15.32 2.61
C ARG A 19 -0.66 -16.00 1.26
N GLN A 20 -1.50 -17.03 1.21
CA GLN A 20 -1.83 -17.69 -0.05
C GLN A 20 -2.74 -16.80 -0.91
N ALA A 21 -3.70 -16.10 -0.29
CA ALA A 21 -4.53 -15.11 -0.96
C ALA A 21 -3.68 -13.97 -1.56
N MET A 22 -2.74 -13.42 -0.79
CA MET A 22 -1.79 -12.42 -1.31
C MET A 22 -0.93 -12.98 -2.44
N LYS A 23 -0.45 -14.22 -2.33
CA LYS A 23 0.33 -14.87 -3.39
C LYS A 23 -0.46 -14.97 -4.70
N ALA A 24 -1.73 -15.39 -4.63
CA ALA A 24 -2.61 -15.47 -5.79
C ALA A 24 -2.89 -14.08 -6.40
N MET A 25 -3.10 -13.06 -5.56
CA MET A 25 -3.28 -11.67 -6.00
C MET A 25 -2.05 -11.15 -6.75
N LEU A 26 -0.84 -11.34 -6.20
CA LEU A 26 0.42 -10.93 -6.83
C LEU A 26 0.65 -11.63 -8.17
N GLN A 27 0.38 -12.94 -8.24
CA GLN A 27 0.47 -13.70 -9.49
C GLN A 27 -0.52 -13.19 -10.55
N THR A 28 -1.75 -12.88 -10.14
CA THR A 28 -2.77 -12.33 -11.03
C THR A 28 -2.36 -10.97 -11.59
N TRP A 29 -1.76 -10.12 -10.77
CA TRP A 29 -1.25 -8.82 -11.18
C TRP A 29 -0.11 -8.91 -12.18
N GLU A 30 0.80 -9.85 -11.98
CA GLU A 30 1.91 -10.09 -12.93
C GLU A 30 1.39 -10.59 -14.28
N GLN A 31 0.40 -11.48 -14.30
CA GLN A 31 -0.22 -11.95 -15.54
C GLN A 31 -0.94 -10.81 -16.30
N ARG A 32 -1.63 -9.92 -15.57
CA ARG A 32 -2.34 -8.79 -16.18
C ARG A 32 -1.40 -7.68 -16.64
N HIS A 33 -0.30 -7.48 -15.92
CA HIS A 33 0.67 -6.42 -16.15
C HIS A 33 2.09 -6.92 -15.87
N PRO A 34 2.76 -7.48 -16.89
CA PRO A 34 4.12 -8.00 -16.74
C PRO A 34 5.08 -6.91 -16.24
N GLY A 35 5.96 -7.25 -15.30
CA GLY A 35 6.92 -6.32 -14.68
C GLY A 35 6.38 -5.58 -13.45
N ARG A 36 5.11 -5.81 -13.08
CA ARG A 36 4.49 -5.11 -11.94
C ARG A 36 5.07 -5.59 -10.63
N LEU A 37 5.39 -6.87 -10.50
CA LEU A 37 5.93 -7.42 -9.25
C LEU A 37 7.32 -6.85 -8.94
N GLU A 38 8.17 -6.70 -9.95
CA GLU A 38 9.50 -6.07 -9.86
C GLU A 38 9.38 -4.58 -9.51
N THR A 39 8.39 -3.89 -10.09
CA THR A 39 8.11 -2.48 -9.78
C THR A 39 7.70 -2.30 -8.33
N ILE A 40 6.81 -3.16 -7.81
CA ILE A 40 6.42 -3.17 -6.39
C ILE A 40 7.64 -3.44 -5.51
N PHE A 41 8.45 -4.45 -5.86
CA PHE A 41 9.64 -4.79 -5.09
C PHE A 41 10.65 -3.63 -5.03
N ARG A 42 10.89 -2.96 -6.16
CA ARG A 42 11.74 -1.76 -6.21
C ARG A 42 11.18 -0.61 -5.38
N ALA A 43 9.86 -0.41 -5.38
CA ALA A 43 9.20 0.61 -4.56
C ALA A 43 9.40 0.36 -3.05
N LEU A 44 9.35 -0.90 -2.62
CA LEU A 44 9.60 -1.27 -1.21
C LEU A 44 11.02 -0.92 -0.75
N GLN A 45 12.00 -0.89 -1.65
CA GLN A 45 13.38 -0.51 -1.34
C GLN A 45 13.63 1.01 -1.39
N ASN A 46 12.69 1.78 -1.95
CA ASN A 46 12.84 3.21 -2.16
C ASN A 46 11.66 3.97 -1.55
N VAL A 47 11.54 3.89 -0.22
CA VAL A 47 10.46 4.55 0.53
C VAL A 47 10.89 5.95 0.99
N SER A 48 10.01 6.94 0.84
CA SER A 48 10.16 8.27 1.43
C SER A 48 9.26 8.43 2.67
N PRO A 49 9.62 9.30 3.64
CA PRO A 49 8.83 9.50 4.86
C PRO A 49 7.36 9.86 4.62
N SER A 50 7.06 10.60 3.54
CA SER A 50 5.68 10.96 3.18
C SER A 50 4.81 9.77 2.79
N GLN A 51 5.41 8.67 2.32
CA GLN A 51 4.70 7.45 1.91
C GLN A 51 4.32 6.55 3.10
N LEU A 52 4.92 6.77 4.27
CA LEU A 52 4.67 5.96 5.48
C LEU A 52 3.43 6.45 6.28
N ALA A 53 2.78 7.52 5.84
CA ALA A 53 1.65 8.16 6.53
C ALA A 53 1.92 8.49 8.01
N ASP A 54 3.19 8.62 8.40
CA ASP A 54 3.59 8.90 9.77
C ASP A 54 3.84 10.41 9.96
N ARG A 55 3.02 11.03 10.81
CA ARG A 55 3.05 12.47 11.10
C ARG A 55 4.28 12.90 11.89
N GLN A 56 4.99 11.96 12.54
CA GLN A 56 6.25 12.23 13.23
C GLN A 56 7.42 12.25 12.23
N LEU A 57 7.35 11.41 11.20
CA LEU A 57 8.39 11.31 10.17
C LEU A 57 8.22 12.33 9.03
N PHE A 58 6.99 12.82 8.81
CA PHE A 58 6.71 13.80 7.76
C PHE A 58 5.69 14.87 8.21
N ASN A 59 6.03 16.15 8.02
CA ASN A 59 5.15 17.27 8.36
C ASN A 59 4.09 17.51 7.28
N PHE A 60 2.98 16.78 7.36
CA PHE A 60 1.83 16.99 6.46
C PHE A 60 1.14 18.35 6.64
N THR A 61 1.25 18.98 7.81
CA THR A 61 0.57 20.27 8.09
C THR A 61 1.25 21.47 7.45
N GLY A 62 2.56 21.37 7.19
CA GLY A 62 3.35 22.41 6.53
C GLY A 62 3.42 22.26 5.01
N LEU A 63 2.57 21.44 4.40
CA LEU A 63 2.54 21.27 2.94
C LEU A 63 2.00 22.55 2.30
N GLU A 64 2.90 23.35 1.72
CA GLU A 64 2.51 24.50 0.91
C GLU A 64 2.03 24.03 -0.47
N GLN A 65 0.78 24.38 -0.79
CA GLN A 65 0.20 24.08 -2.10
C GLN A 65 0.81 25.01 -3.15
N LYS A 66 2.00 24.67 -3.68
CA LYS A 66 2.58 25.40 -4.81
C LYS A 66 1.78 25.06 -6.06
N ARG A 67 0.70 25.82 -6.29
CA ARG A 67 -0.13 25.73 -7.49
C ARG A 67 0.72 26.17 -8.68
N LEU A 68 1.03 25.23 -9.56
CA LEU A 68 1.51 25.54 -10.90
C LEU A 68 0.24 25.85 -11.72
N ASP A 69 -0.08 27.13 -11.82
CA ASP A 69 -1.02 27.74 -12.77
C ASP A 69 -2.42 27.07 -12.90
N GLY A 70 -3.38 27.59 -12.12
CA GLY A 70 -4.55 28.20 -12.76
C GLY A 70 -5.91 27.51 -12.84
N GLU A 71 -6.15 26.31 -12.30
CA GLU A 71 -7.51 25.73 -12.23
C GLU A 71 -7.84 25.26 -10.80
N PRO A 72 -8.97 25.71 -10.19
CA PRO A 72 -9.39 25.25 -8.89
C PRO A 72 -9.89 23.81 -8.96
N ILE A 73 -9.21 22.89 -8.26
CA ILE A 73 -9.76 21.55 -8.01
C ILE A 73 -10.98 21.71 -7.11
N SER A 74 -12.19 21.47 -7.65
CA SER A 74 -13.39 21.35 -6.84
C SER A 74 -13.32 20.05 -6.04
N VAL A 75 -12.75 20.11 -4.83
CA VAL A 75 -12.93 19.04 -3.86
C VAL A 75 -14.39 19.13 -3.43
N SER A 76 -15.25 18.26 -3.95
CA SER A 76 -16.62 18.17 -3.46
C SER A 76 -16.57 17.62 -2.05
N ASP A 77 -16.99 18.42 -1.07
CA ASP A 77 -17.11 18.02 0.35
C ASP A 77 -18.23 16.98 0.59
N THR A 78 -18.80 16.40 -0.47
CA THR A 78 -19.70 15.26 -0.36
C THR A 78 -18.97 14.13 0.35
N PRO A 79 -19.40 13.72 1.55
CA PRO A 79 -18.81 12.57 2.22
C PRO A 79 -18.95 11.38 1.29
N LEU A 80 -17.81 10.80 0.89
CA LEU A 80 -17.81 9.56 0.13
C LEU A 80 -18.43 8.48 1.03
N ASP A 81 -19.66 8.07 0.70
CA ASP A 81 -20.33 7.00 1.44
C ASP A 81 -19.67 5.66 1.09
N TRP A 82 -18.87 5.14 2.01
CA TRP A 82 -18.16 3.88 1.87
C TRP A 82 -19.07 2.64 1.98
N ARG A 83 -20.41 2.82 2.00
CA ARG A 83 -21.40 1.74 2.20
C ARG A 83 -22.19 1.33 0.96
N GLU A 84 -21.75 1.65 -0.24
CA GLU A 84 -22.34 1.08 -1.46
C GLU A 84 -21.35 0.18 -2.23
N PRO A 85 -21.82 -0.94 -2.80
CA PRO A 85 -20.98 -2.01 -3.36
C PRO A 85 -20.24 -1.65 -4.65
#